data_AF-A0A969JXV0-F1
#
_entry.id   AF-A0A969JXV0-F1
#
_cell.length_a   1.000
_cell.length_b   1.000
_cell.length_c   1.000
_cell.angle_alpha   90.00
_cell.angle_beta   90.00
_cell.angle_gamma   90.00
#
_symmetry.space_group_name_H-M   'P 1'
#
loop_
_entity.id
_entity.type
_entity.pdbx_description
1 polymer ?
#
loop_
_entity_poly.entity_id
_entity_poly.type
_entity_poly.pdbx_seq_one_letter_code
_entity_poly.pdbx_strand_id
1 'polypeptide(L)'
;MIVRLWTDPRLRAWLWQILALAAVAWFLVAIVANTLTNLESRGITSGFSFLDSTAGFGVTMSLIPYTEASSLGRAFMVGLLNTLLVSAIGI
;
A
#
# COMPACT_ATOMS: atom_id res chain seq x y z
N MET A 1 -43.76 -15.68 -3.45
CA MET A 1 -42.76 -15.15 -2.48
C MET A 1 -41.56 -14.50 -3.20
N ILE A 2 -40.94 -15.16 -4.19
CA ILE A 2 -39.78 -14.63 -4.95
C ILE A 2 -40.08 -13.36 -5.74
N VAL A 3 -41.27 -13.24 -6.33
CA VAL A 3 -41.67 -12.07 -7.14
C VAL A 3 -41.74 -10.78 -6.30
N ARG A 4 -42.10 -10.88 -5.02
CA ARG A 4 -42.27 -9.73 -4.10
C ARG A 4 -40.92 -9.12 -3.68
N LEU A 5 -39.83 -9.90 -3.72
CA LEU A 5 -38.48 -9.42 -3.45
C LEU A 5 -38.00 -8.47 -4.56
N TRP A 6 -38.30 -8.78 -5.82
CA TRP A 6 -37.89 -7.96 -6.98
C TRP A 6 -38.67 -6.65 -7.14
N THR A 7 -39.88 -6.57 -6.56
CA THR A 7 -40.70 -5.35 -6.60
C THR A 7 -40.39 -4.39 -5.46
N ASP A 8 -39.59 -4.80 -4.47
CA ASP A 8 -39.22 -3.95 -3.34
C ASP A 8 -38.17 -2.92 -3.77
N PRO A 9 -38.50 -1.62 -3.77
CA PRO A 9 -37.59 -0.57 -4.22
C PRO A 9 -36.28 -0.52 -3.40
N ARG A 10 -36.31 -0.96 -2.13
CA ARG A 10 -35.12 -0.97 -1.28
C ARG A 10 -34.14 -2.05 -1.69
N LEU A 11 -34.61 -3.28 -1.98
CA LEU A 11 -33.74 -4.37 -2.42
C LEU A 11 -33.05 -4.02 -3.75
N ARG A 12 -33.80 -3.47 -4.70
CA ARG A 12 -33.26 -3.04 -6.00
C ARG A 12 -32.22 -1.94 -5.86
N ALA A 13 -32.42 -0.98 -4.95
CA ALA A 13 -31.44 0.07 -4.68
C ALA A 13 -30.11 -0.50 -4.16
N TRP A 14 -30.16 -1.40 -3.17
CA TRP A 14 -28.97 -2.06 -2.63
C TRP A 14 -28.25 -2.91 -3.69
N LEU A 15 -28.99 -3.66 -4.52
CA LEU A 15 -28.41 -4.45 -5.59
C LEU A 15 -27.62 -3.57 -6.58
N TRP A 16 -28.22 -2.48 -7.06
CA TRP A 16 -27.53 -1.57 -7.98
C TRP A 16 -26.33 -0.87 -7.35
N GLN A 17 -26.40 -0.51 -6.07
CA GLN A 17 -25.29 0.12 -5.37
C GLN A 17 -24.11 -0.84 -5.18
N ILE A 18 -24.37 -2.10 -4.81
CA ILE A 18 -23.33 -3.12 -4.69
C ILE A 18 -22.70 -3.40 -6.06
N LEU A 19 -23.53 -3.55 -7.11
CA LEU A 19 -23.04 -3.76 -8.47
C LEU A 19 -22.19 -2.58 -8.95
N ALA A 20 -22.61 -1.35 -8.69
CA ALA A 20 -21.84 -0.16 -9.04
C ALA A 20 -20.49 -0.12 -8.29
N LEU A 21 -20.48 -0.37 -6.98
CA LEU A 21 -19.23 -0.44 -6.20
C LEU A 21 -18.31 -1.55 -6.69
N ALA A 22 -18.85 -2.73 -6.99
CA ALA A 22 -18.08 -3.84 -7.55
C ALA A 22 -17.49 -3.49 -8.92
N ALA A 23 -18.27 -2.84 -9.79
CA ALA A 23 -17.82 -2.39 -11.09
C ALA A 23 -16.69 -1.34 -10.99
N VAL A 24 -16.83 -0.36 -10.09
CA VAL A 24 -15.79 0.65 -9.83
C VAL A 24 -14.54 0.00 -9.26
N ALA A 25 -14.66 -0.88 -8.27
CA ALA A 25 -13.52 -1.59 -7.69
C ALA A 25 -12.80 -2.43 -8.74
N TRP A 26 -13.54 -3.19 -9.55
CA TRP A 26 -12.98 -3.97 -10.65
C TRP A 26 -12.26 -3.08 -11.67
N PHE A 27 -12.86 -1.95 -12.06
CA PHE A 27 -12.27 -1.00 -13.00
C PHE A 27 -10.95 -0.41 -12.46
N LEU A 28 -10.92 -0.01 -11.19
CA LEU A 28 -9.71 0.50 -10.55
C LEU A 28 -8.60 -0.56 -10.49
N VAL A 29 -8.94 -1.78 -10.08
CA VAL A 29 -7.99 -2.90 -10.05
C VAL A 29 -7.47 -3.21 -11.45
N ALA A 30 -8.34 -3.22 -12.46
CA ALA A 30 -7.96 -3.45 -13.84
C ALA A 30 -6.97 -2.38 -14.32
N ILE A 31 -7.21 -1.09 -14.05
CA ILE A 31 -6.28 -0.02 -14.42
C ILE A 31 -4.94 -0.22 -13.72
N VAL A 32 -4.93 -0.41 -12.40
CA VAL A 32 -3.69 -0.56 -11.63
C VAL A 32 -2.88 -1.76 -12.13
N ALA A 33 -3.52 -2.91 -12.34
CA ALA A 33 -2.86 -4.11 -12.86
C ALA A 33 -2.26 -3.86 -14.25
N ASN A 34 -3.02 -3.25 -15.15
CA ASN A 34 -2.51 -2.90 -16.48
C ASN A 34 -1.32 -1.93 -16.38
N THR A 35 -1.40 -0.91 -15.54
CA THR A 35 -0.29 0.04 -15.35
C THR A 35 0.95 -0.67 -14.82
N LEU A 36 0.83 -1.50 -13.78
CA LEU A 36 1.96 -2.24 -13.21
C LEU A 36 2.61 -3.16 -14.25
N THR A 37 1.83 -3.94 -15.00
CA THR A 37 2.37 -4.79 -16.08
C THR A 37 3.06 -3.97 -17.18
N ASN A 38 2.55 -2.79 -17.51
CA ASN A 38 3.19 -1.89 -18.48
C ASN A 38 4.49 -1.27 -17.95
N LEU A 39 4.57 -0.99 -16.64
CA LEU A 39 5.80 -0.47 -16.01
C LEU A 39 6.86 -1.56 -15.89
N GLU A 40 6.47 -2.78 -15.48
CA GLU A 40 7.34 -3.94 -15.38
C GLU A 40 7.96 -4.30 -16.74
N SER A 41 7.17 -4.30 -17.82
CA SER A 41 7.70 -4.56 -19.17
C SER A 41 8.69 -3.50 -19.67
N ARG A 42 8.72 -2.33 -19.05
CA ARG A 42 9.68 -1.24 -19.30
C ARG A 42 10.84 -1.22 -18.31
N GLY A 43 10.94 -2.21 -17.43
CA GLY A 43 11.97 -2.29 -16.39
C GLY A 43 11.82 -1.23 -15.30
N ILE A 44 10.65 -0.59 -15.18
CA ILE A 44 10.38 0.36 -14.10
C ILE A 44 9.86 -0.41 -12.90
N THR A 45 10.73 -0.60 -11.90
CA THR A 45 10.34 -1.19 -10.62
C THR A 45 9.48 -0.20 -9.84
N SER A 46 8.16 -0.34 -9.93
CA SER A 46 7.19 0.43 -9.15
C SER A 46 6.80 -0.29 -7.85
N GLY A 47 6.38 0.47 -6.83
CA GLY A 47 5.92 -0.06 -5.55
C GLY A 47 6.97 0.05 -4.44
N PHE A 48 6.84 -0.79 -3.42
CA PHE A 48 7.64 -0.73 -2.19
C PHE A 48 8.67 -1.86 -2.07
N SER A 49 8.88 -2.66 -3.12
CA SER A 49 9.87 -3.75 -3.13
C SER A 49 11.30 -3.25 -2.88
N PHE A 50 11.59 -1.97 -3.18
CA PHE A 50 12.86 -1.35 -2.84
C PHE A 50 13.15 -1.35 -1.33
N LEU A 51 12.12 -1.38 -0.47
CA LEU A 51 12.31 -1.44 0.98
C LEU A 51 12.93 -2.77 1.42
N ASP A 52 12.81 -3.83 0.63
CA ASP A 52 13.40 -5.13 0.92
C ASP A 52 14.86 -5.24 0.42
N SER A 53 15.28 -4.33 -0.45
CA SER A 53 16.67 -4.27 -0.93
C SER A 53 17.62 -3.94 0.22
N THR A 54 18.84 -4.50 0.18
CA THR A 54 19.90 -4.22 1.16
C THR A 54 20.24 -2.73 1.18
N ALA A 55 20.34 -2.15 2.37
CA ALA A 55 20.66 -0.74 2.55
C ALA A 55 22.07 -0.40 2.05
N GLY A 56 23.07 -1.22 2.39
CA GLY A 56 24.44 -1.06 1.90
C GLY A 56 25.19 0.14 2.46
N PHE A 57 24.64 0.79 3.50
CA PHE A 57 25.28 1.89 4.21
C PHE A 57 25.10 1.76 5.73
N GLY A 58 26.11 2.19 6.47
CA GLY A 58 26.06 2.28 7.93
C GLY A 58 25.21 3.45 8.42
N VAL A 59 24.59 3.29 9.59
CA VAL A 59 23.90 4.36 10.31
C VAL A 59 24.53 4.51 11.69
N THR A 60 25.05 5.70 11.99
CA THR A 60 25.80 5.98 13.23
C THR A 60 24.95 5.82 14.50
N MET A 61 23.69 6.26 14.45
CA MET A 61 22.75 6.18 15.56
C MET A 61 21.61 5.25 15.19
N SER A 62 21.41 4.16 15.94
CA SER A 62 20.28 3.26 15.74
C SER A 62 19.63 2.90 17.07
N LEU A 63 18.31 3.08 17.14
CA LEU A 63 17.49 2.72 18.30
C LEU A 63 17.02 1.26 18.27
N ILE A 64 17.21 0.60 17.13
CA ILE A 64 16.94 -0.82 16.91
C ILE A 64 18.17 -1.48 16.28
N PRO A 65 18.41 -2.79 16.49
CA PRO A 65 19.55 -3.47 15.88
C PRO A 65 19.56 -3.27 14.37
N TYR A 66 20.64 -2.72 13.83
CA TYR A 66 20.78 -2.40 12.42
C TYR A 66 22.22 -2.64 11.97
N THR A 67 22.37 -3.16 10.76
CA THR A 67 23.65 -3.37 10.08
C THR A 67 23.51 -2.99 8.61
N GLU A 68 24.61 -2.79 7.90
CA GLU A 68 24.59 -2.44 6.46
C GLU A 68 23.95 -3.53 5.59
N ALA A 69 23.92 -4.77 6.09
CA ALA A 69 23.24 -5.91 5.47
C ALA A 69 21.72 -5.92 5.69
N SER A 70 21.20 -5.02 6.53
CA SER A 70 19.75 -4.86 6.75
C SER A 70 19.05 -4.28 5.53
N SER A 71 17.72 -4.40 5.48
CA SER A 71 16.92 -3.85 4.38
C SER A 71 16.77 -2.31 4.46
N LEU A 72 16.53 -1.66 3.32
CA LEU A 72 16.25 -0.23 3.21
C LEU A 72 15.03 0.19 4.07
N GLY A 73 14.03 -0.68 4.18
CA GLY A 73 12.87 -0.46 5.06
C GLY A 73 13.27 -0.43 6.54
N ARG A 74 14.25 -1.23 6.94
CA ARG A 74 14.81 -1.17 8.30
C ARG A 74 15.61 0.12 8.50
N ALA A 75 16.39 0.55 7.50
CA ALA A 75 17.10 1.84 7.53
C ALA A 75 16.12 3.01 7.66
N PHE A 76 15.00 2.98 6.91
CA PHE A 76 13.92 3.96 7.02
C PHE A 76 13.33 4.01 8.42
N MET A 77 13.05 2.85 9.04
CA MET A 77 12.54 2.77 10.41
C MET A 77 13.54 3.35 11.42
N VAL A 78 14.83 3.05 11.27
CA VAL A 78 15.89 3.64 12.11
C VAL A 78 15.86 5.17 11.99
N GLY A 79 15.81 5.70 10.77
CA GLY A 79 15.71 7.15 10.52
C GLY A 79 14.48 7.76 11.19
N LEU A 80 13.31 7.13 11.02
CA LEU A 80 12.06 7.59 11.63
C LEU A 80 12.14 7.63 13.16
N LEU A 81 12.65 6.57 13.78
CA LEU A 81 12.80 6.51 15.24
C LEU A 81 13.78 7.57 15.76
N ASN A 82 14.88 7.80 15.05
CA ASN A 82 15.83 8.84 15.42
C ASN A 82 15.20 10.24 15.32
N THR A 83 14.45 10.53 14.25
CA THR A 83 13.72 11.80 14.13
C THR A 83 12.73 11.97 15.26
N LEU A 84 11.93 10.94 15.57
CA LEU A 84 10.98 10.98 16.69
C LEU A 84 11.68 11.22 18.03
N LEU A 85 12.82 10.58 18.29
CA LEU A 85 13.60 10.79 19.51
C LEU A 85 14.08 12.24 19.62
N VAL A 86 14.70 12.76 18.55
CA VAL A 86 15.21 14.15 18.54
C VAL A 86 14.05 15.14 18.73
N SER A 87 12.91 14.91 18.06
CA SER A 87 11.71 15.72 18.24
C SER A 87 11.14 15.66 19.66
N ALA A 88 11.23 14.52 20.34
CA ALA A 88 10.73 14.34 21.70
C ALA A 88 11.63 15.00 22.77
N ILE A 89 12.96 14.99 22.58
CA ILE A 89 13.93 15.58 23.52
C ILE A 89 14.15 17.08 23.26
N GLY A 90 13.87 17.55 22.04
CA GLY A 90 14.08 18.95 21.64
C GLY A 90 13.02 19.96 22.10
N ILE A 91 12.01 19.52 22.86
CA ILE A 91 11.00 20.34 23.55
C ILE A 91 11.34 20.40 25.03
#